data_AF-H6RR74-F1
#
_entry.id   AF-H6RR74-F1
#
_cell.length_a   1.000
_cell.length_b   1.000
_cell.length_c   1.000
_cell.angle_alpha   90.00
_cell.angle_beta   90.00
_cell.angle_gamma   90.00
#
_symmetry.space_group_name_H-M   'P 1'
#
loop_
_entity.id
_entity.type
_entity.pdbx_description
1 polymer ?
#
loop_
_entity_poly.entity_id
_entity_poly.type
_entity_poly.pdbx_seq_one_letter_code
_entity_poly.pdbx_strand_id
1 'polypeptide(L)' 'MPTWEYASVITANDAESQRAGVSVKLPGGPSERQQGDTSSVLNKLGAEGWELVNYHSSGAGTWGFEQFWLKRQTGS' A
#
# COMPACT_ATOMS: atom_id res chain seq x y z
N MET A 1 -2.95 -23.78 10.90
CA MET A 1 -3.07 -23.72 9.42
C MET A 1 -2.61 -22.34 9.01
N PRO A 2 -1.69 -22.20 8.05
CA PRO A 2 -1.26 -20.88 7.60
C PRO A 2 -2.45 -20.15 6.98
N THR A 3 -2.79 -19.00 7.54
CA THR A 3 -3.80 -18.09 6.99
C THR A 3 -3.09 -16.96 6.25
N TRP A 4 -3.72 -16.42 5.21
CA TRP A 4 -3.18 -15.29 4.46
C TRP A 4 -4.00 -14.04 4.74
N GLU A 5 -3.30 -12.98 5.05
CA GLU A 5 -3.83 -11.63 5.14
C GLU A 5 -3.52 -10.85 3.87
N TYR A 6 -4.39 -9.91 3.51
CA TYR A 6 -4.22 -9.06 2.34
C TYR A 6 -4.37 -7.59 2.70
N ALA A 7 -3.50 -6.75 2.14
CA ALA A 7 -3.53 -5.31 2.30
C ALA A 7 -3.47 -4.62 0.94
N SER A 8 -3.92 -3.36 0.89
CA SER A 8 -3.77 -2.51 -0.29
C SER A 8 -3.16 -1.18 0.07
N VAL A 9 -2.23 -0.71 -0.74
CA VAL A 9 -1.58 0.60 -0.63
C VAL A 9 -1.93 1.39 -1.88
N ILE A 10 -2.44 2.61 -1.74
CA ILE A 10 -2.75 3.51 -2.85
C ILE A 10 -2.03 4.83 -2.63
N THR A 11 -1.36 5.30 -3.67
CA THR A 11 -0.71 6.59 -3.73
C THR A 11 -1.15 7.33 -5.00
N ALA A 12 -1.25 8.64 -4.93
CA ALA A 12 -1.55 9.45 -6.11
C ALA A 12 -0.26 9.77 -6.89
N ASN A 13 -0.40 10.07 -8.18
CA ASN A 13 0.75 10.37 -9.05
C ASN A 13 0.99 11.87 -9.23
N ASP A 14 0.06 12.72 -8.80
CA ASP A 14 0.25 14.16 -8.80
C ASP A 14 0.98 14.63 -7.52
N ALA A 15 1.82 15.65 -7.67
CA ALA A 15 2.70 16.11 -6.59
C ALA A 15 1.94 16.71 -5.39
N GLU A 16 0.72 17.21 -5.56
CA GLU A 16 -0.08 17.76 -4.47
C GLU A 16 -0.67 16.63 -3.62
N SER A 17 -1.27 15.62 -4.27
CA SER A 17 -1.83 14.45 -3.60
C SER A 17 -0.76 13.55 -2.99
N GLN A 18 0.46 13.49 -3.55
CA GLN A 18 1.58 12.79 -2.92
C GLN A 18 1.98 13.39 -1.57
N ARG A 19 1.93 14.73 -1.42
CA ARG A 19 2.17 15.39 -0.13
C ARG A 19 1.13 15.02 0.92
N ALA A 20 -0.05 14.64 0.45
CA ALA A 20 -1.15 14.21 1.28
C ALA A 20 -0.89 12.83 1.93
N GLY A 21 0.11 12.08 1.45
CA GLY A 21 0.56 10.80 1.99
C GLY A 21 -0.03 9.60 1.26
N VAL A 22 0.30 8.41 1.76
CA VAL A 22 -0.06 7.13 1.14
C VAL A 22 -1.22 6.50 1.90
N SER A 23 -2.25 6.08 1.19
CA SER A 23 -3.40 5.39 1.80
C SER A 23 -3.09 3.92 1.95
N VAL A 24 -3.18 3.38 3.17
CA VAL A 24 -2.95 1.97 3.48
C VAL A 24 -4.23 1.39 4.07
N LYS A 25 -4.68 0.27 3.53
CA LYS A 25 -5.81 -0.50 4.05
C LYS A 25 -5.32 -1.88 4.47
N LEU A 26 -5.22 -2.07 5.77
CA LEU A 26 -4.90 -3.35 6.41
C LEU A 26 -6.17 -4.20 6.60
N PRO A 27 -6.05 -5.54 6.70
CA PRO A 27 -7.18 -6.41 6.96
C PRO A 27 -7.87 -6.04 8.29
N GLY A 28 -9.20 -5.98 8.29
CA GLY A 28 -10.00 -5.67 9.48
C GLY A 28 -9.92 -4.21 9.97
N GLY A 29 -9.13 -3.35 9.33
CA GLY A 29 -8.98 -1.94 9.68
C GLY A 29 -9.61 -0.97 8.67
N PRO A 30 -9.81 0.31 9.07
CA PRO A 30 -10.13 1.37 8.12
C PRO A 30 -8.95 1.64 7.18
N SER A 31 -9.21 2.39 6.11
CA SER A 31 -8.12 2.95 5.30
C SER A 31 -7.49 4.12 6.07
N GLU A 32 -6.19 4.05 6.31
CA GLU A 32 -5.44 5.07 7.04
C GLU A 32 -4.42 5.74 6.13
N ARG A 33 -4.23 7.06 6.29
CA ARG A 33 -3.14 7.77 5.60
C ARG A 33 -1.86 7.68 6.41
N GLN A 34 -0.82 7.15 5.78
CA GLN A 34 0.52 7.16 6.31
C GLN A 34 1.33 8.31 5.71
N GLN A 35 2.10 9.00 6.55
CA GLN A 35 3.08 9.98 6.11
C GLN A 35 4.30 9.28 5.52
N GLY A 36 4.91 9.91 4.52
CA GLY A 36 6.07 9.38 3.79
C GLY A 36 5.75 9.08 2.33
N ASP A 37 6.78 8.82 1.54
CA ASP A 37 6.63 8.36 0.17
C ASP A 37 6.22 6.87 0.11
N THR A 38 5.73 6.45 -1.05
CA THR A 38 5.30 5.07 -1.32
C THR A 38 6.36 4.04 -0.97
N SER A 39 7.63 4.29 -1.29
CA SER A 39 8.72 3.34 -1.04
C SER A 39 8.96 3.19 0.46
N SER A 40 8.96 4.29 1.21
CA SER A 40 9.08 4.26 2.67
C SER A 40 7.99 3.42 3.33
N VAL A 41 6.73 3.59 2.90
CA VAL A 41 5.59 2.81 3.41
C VAL A 41 5.69 1.34 3.04
N LEU A 42 6.03 1.02 1.78
CA LEU A 42 6.20 -0.36 1.33
C LEU A 42 7.36 -1.06 2.03
N ASN A 43 8.48 -0.36 2.27
CA ASN A 43 9.62 -0.91 3.01
C ASN A 43 9.25 -1.25 4.46
N LYS A 44 8.48 -0.39 5.13
CA LYS A 44 7.97 -0.67 6.48
C LYS A 44 7.07 -1.90 6.49
N LEU A 45 6.14 -2.00 5.54
CA LEU A 45 5.27 -3.17 5.41
C LEU A 45 6.08 -4.44 5.09
N GLY A 46 7.11 -4.34 4.24
CA GLY A 46 8.04 -5.44 3.98
C GLY A 46 8.76 -5.94 5.23
N ALA A 47 9.21 -5.03 6.10
CA ALA A 47 9.81 -5.38 7.38
C ALA A 47 8.82 -6.07 8.35
N GLU A 48 7.52 -5.83 8.20
CA GLU A 48 6.44 -6.51 8.93
C GLU A 48 6.00 -7.84 8.27
N GLY A 49 6.70 -8.28 7.22
CA GLY A 49 6.46 -9.55 6.52
C GLY A 49 5.41 -9.48 5.41
N TRP A 50 5.02 -8.27 4.97
CA TRP A 50 4.13 -8.11 3.82
C TRP A 50 4.90 -8.25 2.51
N GLU A 51 4.36 -9.04 1.59
CA GLU A 51 4.94 -9.33 0.28
C GLU A 51 4.07 -8.75 -0.82
N LEU A 52 4.68 -8.12 -1.83
CA LEU A 52 3.96 -7.60 -3.00
C LEU A 52 3.39 -8.76 -3.84
N VAL A 53 2.09 -8.70 -4.09
CA VAL A 53 1.36 -9.67 -4.92
C VAL A 53 1.07 -9.10 -6.30
N ASN A 54 0.66 -7.84 -6.34
CA ASN A 54 0.30 -7.18 -7.59
C ASN A 54 0.52 -5.67 -7.50
N TYR A 55 0.71 -5.06 -8.66
CA TYR A 55 0.87 -3.62 -8.83
C TYR A 55 0.07 -3.15 -10.05
N HIS A 56 -0.60 -2.01 -9.89
CA HIS A 56 -1.28 -1.32 -10.97
C HIS A 56 -0.91 0.16 -10.94
N SER A 57 -0.63 0.72 -12.10
CA SER A 57 -0.49 2.16 -12.29
C SER A 57 -1.49 2.61 -13.35
N SER A 58 -2.24 3.65 -13.04
CA SER A 58 -3.17 4.26 -13.99
C SER A 58 -2.50 5.32 -14.89
N GLY A 59 -1.17 5.51 -14.77
CA GLY A 59 -0.39 6.43 -15.59
C GLY A 59 -0.24 7.84 -14.98
N ALA A 60 0.47 8.71 -15.69
CA ALA A 60 0.72 10.08 -15.26
C ALA A 60 -0.48 10.99 -15.60
N GLY A 61 -0.96 11.76 -14.63
CA GLY A 61 -2.05 12.71 -14.80
C GLY A 61 -2.66 13.13 -13.46
N THR A 62 -3.54 14.15 -13.49
CA THR A 62 -4.23 14.70 -12.30
C THR A 62 -5.06 13.66 -11.54
N TRP A 63 -5.40 12.54 -12.18
CA TRP A 63 -6.16 11.43 -11.60
C TRP A 63 -5.35 10.11 -11.59
N GLY A 64 -4.05 10.21 -11.88
CA GLY A 64 -3.14 9.07 -11.85
C GLY A 64 -2.92 8.59 -10.42
N PHE A 65 -2.82 7.29 -10.25
CA PHE A 65 -2.50 6.65 -8.99
C PHE A 65 -1.71 5.36 -9.23
N GLU A 66 -1.00 4.94 -8.20
CA GLU A 66 -0.43 3.61 -8.12
C GLU A 66 -1.11 2.85 -6.98
N GLN A 67 -1.43 1.59 -7.24
CA GLN A 67 -2.02 0.68 -6.29
C GLN A 67 -1.18 -0.58 -6.17
N PHE A 68 -0.90 -0.97 -4.93
CA PHE A 68 -0.11 -2.13 -4.58
C PHE A 68 -0.98 -3.05 -3.72
N TRP A 69 -1.00 -4.33 -4.04
CA TRP A 69 -1.64 -5.35 -3.22
C TRP A 69 -0.58 -6.21 -2.58
N LEU A 70 -0.69 -6.40 -1.27
CA LEU A 70 0.26 -7.12 -0.47
C LEU A 70 -0.43 -8.32 0.20
N LYS A 71 0.34 -9.35 0.50
CA LYS A 71 -0.09 -10.46 1.34
C LYS A 71 0.87 -10.69 2.48
N ARG A 72 0.41 -11.26 3.58
CA ARG A 72 1.26 -11.72 4.68
C ARG A 72 0.74 -13.04 5.20
N GLN A 73 1.65 -13.98 5.47
CA GLN A 73 1.27 -15.23 6.12
C GLN A 73 1.09 -14.99 7.62
N THR A 74 -0.04 -15.42 8.17
CA THR A 74 -0.32 -15.41 9.60
C THR A 74 -0.54 -16.83 10.10
N GLY A 75 -0.09 -17.09 11.34
CA GLY A 75 -0.13 -18.42 11.94
C GLY A 75 1.03 -19.32 11.48
N SER A 76 1.81 -19.78 12.47
CA SER A 76 2.73 -20.91 12.33
C SER A 76 2.00 -22.23 12.56
#